data_AF-A0A7W8BL43-F1
#
_entry.id   AF-A0A7W8BL43-F1
#
_cell.length_a   1.000
_cell.length_b   1.000
_cell.length_c   1.000
_cell.angle_alpha   90.00
_cell.angle_beta   90.00
_cell.angle_gamma   90.00
#
_symmetry.space_group_name_H-M   'P 1'
#
loop_
_entity.id
_entity.type
_entity.pdbx_description
1 polymer ?
#
loop_
_entity_poly.entity_id
_entity_poly.type
_entity_poly.pdbx_seq_one_letter_code
_entity_poly.pdbx_strand_id
1 'polypeptide(L)'
;MRRGLVHVLAWLLATGAAVTLSWWGVSTVMTGTAYDPPRALPVAAAGADDSAEERSYPVSSSTRRPSGAERSKDAEESRKPSAKPDEASREPAPEPSRTAAPTHSPSPAAPAATGQVEAYDTKGGRAVFDLGEASASLVSATPGAGWSMQVWKTQTWIRVEFASGADRVSVFCTWHDGPPRVEIGTY
;
A
#
# COMPACT_ATOMS: atom_id res chain seq x y z
N MET A 1 26.23 -21.70 -50.00
CA MET A 1 25.52 -22.22 -48.80
C MET A 1 26.37 -22.16 -47.53
N ARG A 2 27.50 -22.88 -47.39
CA ARG A 2 28.30 -22.94 -46.13
C ARG A 2 28.61 -21.59 -45.44
N ARG A 3 28.93 -20.53 -46.20
CA ARG A 3 29.28 -19.20 -45.65
C ARG A 3 28.14 -18.52 -44.86
N GLY A 4 26.88 -18.67 -45.30
CA GLY A 4 25.73 -18.11 -44.57
C GLY A 4 25.51 -18.80 -43.22
N LEU A 5 25.70 -20.12 -43.17
CA LEU A 5 25.58 -20.91 -41.94
C LEU A 5 26.57 -20.46 -40.87
N VAL A 6 27.81 -20.15 -41.26
CA VAL A 6 28.87 -19.65 -40.35
C VAL A 6 28.54 -18.26 -39.79
N HIS A 7 27.97 -17.36 -40.59
CA HIS A 7 27.55 -16.04 -40.10
C HIS A 7 26.38 -16.11 -39.12
N VAL A 8 25.38 -16.97 -39.38
CA VAL A 8 24.27 -17.21 -38.43
C VAL A 8 24.80 -17.83 -37.13
N LEU A 9 25.70 -18.80 -37.20
CA LEU A 9 26.31 -19.41 -36.01
C LEU A 9 27.12 -18.39 -35.19
N ALA A 10 27.94 -17.56 -35.86
CA ALA A 10 28.71 -16.50 -35.20
C ALA A 10 27.82 -15.44 -34.54
N TRP A 11 26.73 -15.05 -35.20
CA TRP A 11 25.75 -14.11 -34.66
C TRP A 11 25.00 -14.66 -33.44
N LEU A 12 24.60 -15.94 -33.48
CA LEU A 12 24.01 -16.62 -32.32
C LEU A 12 24.98 -16.72 -31.14
N LEU A 13 26.25 -17.07 -31.39
CA LEU A 13 27.28 -17.13 -30.35
C LEU A 13 27.54 -15.76 -29.71
N ALA A 14 27.67 -14.70 -30.52
CA ALA A 14 27.87 -13.34 -30.03
C ALA A 14 26.68 -12.86 -29.17
N THR A 15 25.45 -13.16 -29.60
CA THR A 15 24.23 -12.78 -28.88
C THR A 15 24.09 -13.57 -27.57
N GLY A 16 24.37 -14.87 -27.59
CA GLY A 16 24.41 -15.71 -26.38
C GLY A 16 25.42 -15.20 -25.36
N ALA A 17 26.65 -14.87 -25.79
CA ALA A 17 27.68 -14.30 -24.93
C ALA A 17 27.24 -12.98 -24.29
N ALA A 18 26.64 -12.07 -25.07
CA ALA A 18 26.12 -10.80 -24.56
C ALA A 18 25.02 -10.98 -23.49
N VAL A 19 24.06 -11.89 -23.73
CA VAL A 19 22.99 -12.20 -22.77
C VAL A 19 23.56 -12.82 -21.50
N THR A 20 24.50 -13.77 -21.60
CA THR A 20 25.11 -14.40 -20.41
C THR A 20 25.93 -13.40 -19.58
N LEU A 21 26.65 -12.48 -20.21
CA LEU A 21 27.39 -11.42 -19.51
C LEU A 21 26.46 -10.42 -18.82
N SER A 22 25.36 -10.03 -19.48
CA SER A 22 24.33 -9.15 -18.92
C SER A 22 23.67 -9.78 -17.69
N TRP A 23 23.30 -11.06 -17.76
CA TRP A 23 22.76 -11.82 -16.64
C TRP A 23 23.75 -11.91 -15.46
N TRP A 24 25.02 -12.23 -15.74
CA TRP A 24 26.05 -12.30 -14.70
C TRP A 24 26.26 -10.96 -13.99
N GLY A 25 26.32 -9.86 -14.74
CA GLY A 25 26.45 -8.52 -14.18
C GLY A 25 25.31 -8.18 -13.21
N VAL A 26 24.06 -8.35 -13.63
CA VAL A 26 22.88 -8.07 -12.78
C VAL A 26 22.83 -9.01 -11.56
N SER A 27 23.11 -10.30 -11.75
CA SER A 27 23.09 -11.29 -10.67
C SER A 27 24.14 -10.97 -9.59
N THR A 28 25.37 -10.59 -9.98
CA THR A 28 26.43 -10.25 -9.00
C THR A 28 26.08 -9.04 -8.14
N VAL A 29 25.42 -8.01 -8.68
CA VAL A 29 24.96 -6.85 -7.89
C VAL A 29 23.88 -7.27 -6.89
N MET A 30 22.90 -8.08 -7.30
CA MET A 30 21.84 -8.57 -6.41
C MET A 30 22.36 -9.52 -5.32
N THR A 31 23.37 -10.35 -5.60
CA THR A 31 23.99 -11.21 -4.59
C THR A 31 25.00 -10.47 -3.72
N GLY A 32 25.56 -9.36 -4.20
CA GLY A 32 26.54 -8.53 -3.48
C GLY A 32 25.93 -7.73 -2.32
N THR A 33 24.63 -7.43 -2.36
CA THR A 33 23.90 -6.84 -1.23
C THR A 33 23.49 -7.92 -0.23
N ALA A 34 24.48 -8.60 0.34
CA ALA A 34 24.29 -9.44 1.52
C ALA A 34 23.78 -8.56 2.68
N TYR A 35 22.46 -8.52 2.80
CA TYR A 35 21.72 -7.82 3.84
C TYR A 35 22.23 -8.28 5.19
N ASP A 36 22.94 -7.40 5.94
CA ASP A 36 23.36 -7.71 7.30
C ASP A 36 22.12 -7.71 8.20
N PRO A 37 21.62 -8.88 8.66
CA PRO A 37 20.48 -8.90 9.55
C PRO A 37 20.92 -8.29 10.88
N PRO A 38 20.13 -7.40 11.51
CA PRO A 38 20.56 -6.68 12.70
C PRO A 38 20.92 -7.68 13.82
N ARG A 39 22.22 -7.85 14.06
CA ARG A 39 22.71 -8.66 15.18
C ARG A 39 22.29 -8.00 16.47
N ALA A 40 21.38 -8.64 17.20
CA ALA A 40 21.07 -8.28 18.57
C ALA A 40 22.35 -8.39 19.41
N LEU A 41 22.86 -7.24 19.87
CA LEU A 41 23.94 -7.20 20.84
C LEU A 41 23.39 -7.69 22.18
N PRO A 42 23.95 -8.76 22.79
CA PRO A 42 23.56 -9.15 24.13
C PRO A 42 24.01 -8.07 25.11
N VAL A 43 23.05 -7.42 25.78
CA VAL A 43 23.35 -6.58 26.94
C VAL A 43 23.87 -7.50 28.04
N ALA A 44 25.18 -7.43 28.27
CA ALA A 44 25.81 -8.07 29.43
C ALA A 44 25.37 -7.32 30.70
N ALA A 45 24.29 -7.78 31.32
CA ALA A 45 23.96 -7.42 32.69
C ALA A 45 25.00 -8.08 33.62
N ALA A 46 26.09 -7.35 33.89
CA ALA A 46 27.13 -7.81 34.78
C ALA A 46 26.69 -7.65 36.26
N GLY A 47 26.45 -8.77 36.93
CA GLY A 47 26.42 -8.88 38.40
C GLY A 47 25.07 -8.63 39.06
N ALA A 48 24.36 -9.72 39.37
CA ALA A 48 23.57 -9.91 40.60
C ALA A 48 22.95 -11.33 40.59
N ASP A 49 23.78 -12.29 40.94
CA ASP A 49 23.42 -13.45 41.76
C ASP A 49 22.32 -13.14 42.79
N ASP A 50 21.08 -13.61 42.56
CA ASP A 50 20.36 -14.56 43.46
C ASP A 50 19.09 -15.13 42.79
N SER A 51 18.62 -16.21 43.38
CA SER A 51 17.43 -17.03 43.12
C SER A 51 16.12 -16.30 43.40
N ALA A 52 15.11 -16.40 42.52
CA ALA A 52 13.68 -16.56 42.86
C ALA A 52 12.76 -16.50 41.62
N GLU A 53 11.59 -17.12 41.75
CA GLU A 53 10.44 -16.91 40.87
C GLU A 53 9.87 -15.49 41.03
N GLU A 54 9.44 -14.84 39.96
CA GLU A 54 8.26 -13.95 39.96
C GLU A 54 7.81 -13.62 38.53
N ARG A 55 6.50 -13.50 38.32
CA ARG A 55 5.92 -13.22 36.99
C ARG A 55 5.92 -11.71 36.73
N SER A 56 6.84 -11.22 35.92
CA SER A 56 6.81 -9.81 35.48
C SER A 56 5.68 -9.54 34.47
N TYR A 57 4.57 -9.03 34.99
CA TYR A 57 3.47 -8.43 34.23
C TYR A 57 3.89 -7.07 33.61
N PRO A 58 3.38 -6.70 32.42
CA PRO A 58 3.70 -5.41 31.81
C PRO A 58 3.09 -4.25 32.59
N VAL A 59 3.92 -3.34 33.08
CA VAL A 59 3.50 -2.12 33.79
C VAL A 59 2.92 -1.12 32.79
N SER A 60 1.58 -1.03 32.75
CA SER A 60 0.87 0.01 32.00
C SER A 60 1.01 1.37 32.68
N SER A 61 1.68 2.32 32.02
CA SER A 61 1.86 3.67 32.55
C SER A 61 0.59 4.52 32.34
N SER A 62 -0.17 4.76 33.41
CA SER A 62 -1.39 5.57 33.40
C SER A 62 -1.09 7.02 33.80
N THR A 63 -1.26 7.96 32.86
CA THR A 63 -1.13 9.39 33.16
C THR A 63 -2.40 9.90 33.84
N ARG A 64 -2.36 10.09 35.16
CA ARG A 64 -3.44 10.75 35.89
C ARG A 64 -3.48 12.25 35.59
N ARG A 65 -4.66 12.75 35.22
CA ARG A 65 -4.99 14.18 35.22
C ARG A 65 -5.40 14.60 36.64
N PRO A 66 -4.83 15.64 37.26
CA PRO A 66 -5.31 16.14 38.53
C PRO A 66 -6.69 16.79 38.35
N SER A 67 -7.61 16.49 39.26
CA SER A 67 -8.91 17.13 39.42
C SER A 67 -9.00 17.68 40.84
N GLY A 68 -9.52 18.91 41.00
CA GLY A 68 -9.83 19.46 42.32
C GLY A 68 -9.77 20.99 42.40
N ALA A 69 -10.92 21.64 42.22
CA ALA A 69 -11.43 22.67 43.14
C ALA A 69 -12.81 23.19 42.69
N GLU A 70 -13.77 23.20 43.62
CA GLU A 70 -15.01 24.00 43.54
C GLU A 70 -14.86 25.22 44.49
N ARG A 71 -15.79 26.17 44.67
CA ARG A 71 -17.20 26.37 44.24
C ARG A 71 -17.46 27.90 44.35
N SER A 72 -18.21 28.59 43.48
CA SER A 72 -19.65 28.85 43.71
C SER A 72 -20.16 30.05 42.87
N LYS A 73 -21.44 29.96 42.43
CA LYS A 73 -22.53 30.97 42.43
C LYS A 73 -22.28 32.43 41.98
N ASP A 74 -23.02 32.88 40.97
CA ASP A 74 -24.25 33.73 41.02
C ASP A 74 -24.77 33.84 39.54
N ALA A 75 -26.05 33.66 39.19
CA ALA A 75 -27.20 34.59 39.31
C ALA A 75 -26.87 36.02 38.78
N GLU A 76 -27.61 36.66 37.87
CA GLU A 76 -28.90 36.36 37.23
C GLU A 76 -29.06 37.11 35.88
N GLU A 77 -29.94 36.59 35.02
CA GLU A 77 -30.69 37.21 33.92
C GLU A 77 -30.55 38.71 33.54
N SER A 78 -30.28 39.01 32.24
CA SER A 78 -31.11 39.98 31.46
C SER A 78 -30.79 40.14 29.95
N ARG A 79 -31.87 40.07 29.15
CA ARG A 79 -32.22 40.96 28.01
C ARG A 79 -31.37 40.97 26.72
N LYS A 80 -31.90 40.29 25.69
CA LYS A 80 -32.01 40.80 24.30
C LYS A 80 -33.11 41.90 24.25
N PRO A 81 -33.20 42.83 23.26
CA PRO A 81 -33.14 42.52 21.82
C PRO A 81 -32.59 43.58 20.82
N SER A 82 -32.55 43.15 19.55
CA SER A 82 -32.72 43.93 18.31
C SER A 82 -31.64 44.93 17.85
N ALA A 83 -31.01 44.64 16.70
CA ALA A 83 -31.18 45.45 15.48
C ALA A 83 -30.62 44.72 14.23
N LYS A 84 -31.48 44.50 13.24
CA LYS A 84 -31.17 44.36 11.80
C LYS A 84 -32.21 45.26 11.09
N PRO A 85 -31.89 45.94 9.98
CA PRO A 85 -32.19 45.35 8.67
C PRO A 85 -31.09 45.55 7.60
N ASP A 86 -31.11 44.63 6.61
CA ASP A 86 -30.88 44.80 5.16
C ASP A 86 -29.52 45.36 4.68
N GLU A 87 -28.93 44.87 3.57
CA GLU A 87 -29.50 44.76 2.22
C GLU A 87 -29.21 43.42 1.51
N ALA A 88 -29.93 43.13 0.42
CA ALA A 88 -29.93 41.85 -0.28
C ALA A 88 -29.35 41.92 -1.71
N SER A 89 -28.54 40.92 -2.08
CA SER A 89 -28.36 40.44 -3.46
C SER A 89 -27.72 39.04 -3.39
N ARG A 90 -28.47 37.95 -3.58
CA ARG A 90 -29.02 37.41 -4.84
C ARG A 90 -27.95 36.69 -5.67
N GLU A 91 -27.93 35.37 -5.47
CA GLU A 91 -27.26 34.32 -6.24
C GLU A 91 -27.57 34.41 -7.75
N PRO A 92 -26.58 34.11 -8.62
CA PRO A 92 -26.50 32.76 -9.22
C PRO A 92 -25.11 32.10 -9.10
N ALA A 93 -25.11 30.78 -8.89
CA ALA A 93 -23.94 29.93 -9.09
C ALA A 93 -23.58 29.78 -10.60
N PRO A 94 -22.30 29.55 -10.91
CA PRO A 94 -21.91 28.78 -12.09
C PRO A 94 -21.18 27.47 -11.72
N GLU A 95 -21.36 26.49 -12.60
CA GLU A 95 -21.08 25.06 -12.48
C GLU A 95 -19.64 24.65 -12.09
N PRO A 96 -19.46 23.47 -11.46
CA PRO A 96 -18.16 22.82 -11.38
C PRO A 96 -17.73 22.34 -12.78
N SER A 97 -16.55 22.77 -13.23
CA SER A 97 -16.01 22.41 -14.54
C SER A 97 -15.81 20.89 -14.68
N ARG A 98 -16.66 20.25 -15.50
CA ARG A 98 -16.51 18.85 -15.90
C ARG A 98 -15.44 18.70 -16.98
N THR A 99 -14.21 18.37 -16.59
CA THR A 99 -13.12 17.92 -17.49
C THR A 99 -12.22 16.97 -16.69
N ALA A 100 -12.00 15.71 -17.06
CA ALA A 100 -12.61 14.89 -18.11
C ALA A 100 -12.86 13.48 -17.55
N ALA A 101 -13.90 12.80 -18.06
CA ALA A 101 -14.00 11.36 -17.84
C ALA A 101 -12.85 10.66 -18.58
N PRO A 102 -12.17 9.66 -18.00
CA PRO A 102 -11.27 8.82 -18.76
C PRO A 102 -12.11 8.06 -19.79
N THR A 103 -12.00 8.43 -21.07
CA THR A 103 -12.50 7.60 -22.16
C THR A 103 -11.78 6.27 -22.09
N HIS A 104 -12.48 5.22 -21.66
CA HIS A 104 -12.00 3.85 -21.75
C HIS A 104 -11.91 3.46 -23.24
N SER A 105 -10.81 3.83 -23.87
CA SER A 105 -10.42 3.27 -25.16
C SER A 105 -10.24 1.76 -25.00
N PRO A 106 -10.91 0.92 -25.80
CA PRO A 106 -10.63 -0.51 -25.79
C PRO A 106 -9.20 -0.71 -26.32
N SER A 107 -8.29 -1.05 -25.40
CA SER A 107 -6.92 -1.44 -25.75
C SER A 107 -6.97 -2.71 -26.61
N PRO A 108 -6.11 -2.87 -27.64
CA PRO A 108 -6.23 -3.95 -28.60
C PRO A 108 -6.15 -5.33 -27.95
N ALA A 109 -6.96 -6.27 -28.47
CA ALA A 109 -7.14 -7.59 -27.89
C ALA A 109 -5.81 -8.34 -27.71
N ALA A 110 -5.42 -8.52 -26.44
CA ALA A 110 -4.42 -9.50 -26.05
C ALA A 110 -4.92 -10.93 -26.37
N PRO A 111 -4.03 -11.91 -26.60
CA PRO A 111 -4.45 -13.30 -26.79
C PRO A 111 -5.26 -13.77 -25.59
N ALA A 112 -6.25 -14.65 -25.83
CA ALA A 112 -7.24 -15.08 -24.85
C ALA A 112 -6.60 -15.84 -23.66
N ALA A 113 -6.17 -15.08 -22.65
CA ALA A 113 -6.03 -15.58 -21.30
C ALA A 113 -7.45 -15.86 -20.77
N THR A 114 -7.65 -17.02 -20.14
CA THR A 114 -8.92 -17.43 -19.54
C THR A 114 -9.17 -16.77 -18.17
N GLY A 115 -8.46 -15.67 -17.87
CA GLY A 115 -8.58 -14.90 -16.65
C GLY A 115 -9.39 -13.62 -16.86
N GLN A 116 -10.16 -13.25 -15.84
CA GLN A 116 -10.95 -12.03 -15.81
C GLN A 116 -10.11 -10.91 -15.19
N VAL A 117 -9.78 -9.89 -15.98
CA VAL A 117 -9.06 -8.71 -15.47
C VAL A 117 -10.04 -7.79 -14.75
N GLU A 118 -9.86 -7.61 -13.43
CA GLU A 118 -10.66 -6.73 -12.58
C GLU A 118 -9.82 -5.60 -11.99
N ALA A 119 -10.43 -4.42 -11.89
CA ALA A 119 -9.81 -3.23 -11.34
C ALA A 119 -10.59 -2.72 -10.12
N TYR A 120 -9.85 -2.47 -9.05
CA TYR A 120 -10.34 -2.00 -7.76
C TYR A 120 -9.79 -0.61 -7.50
N ASP A 121 -10.63 0.39 -7.75
CA ASP A 121 -10.36 1.79 -7.45
C ASP A 121 -10.72 2.08 -5.99
N THR A 122 -9.77 2.68 -5.25
CA THR A 122 -9.89 2.97 -3.82
C THR A 122 -9.43 4.38 -3.49
N LYS A 123 -9.68 4.87 -2.27
CA LYS A 123 -9.13 6.16 -1.80
C LYS A 123 -7.60 6.24 -1.91
N GLY A 124 -6.91 5.10 -1.76
CA GLY A 124 -5.45 5.05 -1.74
C GLY A 124 -4.78 4.85 -3.10
N GLY A 125 -5.56 4.55 -4.14
CA GLY A 125 -5.05 4.19 -5.45
C GLY A 125 -5.86 3.07 -6.09
N ARG A 126 -5.33 2.55 -7.20
CA ARG A 126 -5.96 1.54 -8.04
C ARG A 126 -5.13 0.27 -8.05
N ALA A 127 -5.75 -0.87 -7.76
CA ALA A 127 -5.15 -2.20 -7.92
C ALA A 127 -5.88 -2.96 -9.03
N VAL A 128 -5.16 -3.66 -9.90
CA VAL A 128 -5.70 -4.43 -11.02
C VAL A 128 -5.15 -5.83 -10.96
N PHE A 129 -6.05 -6.82 -10.91
CA PHE A 129 -5.73 -8.23 -10.86
C PHE A 129 -6.25 -8.93 -12.10
N ASP A 130 -5.56 -9.98 -12.52
CA ASP A 130 -6.06 -10.97 -13.45
C ASP A 130 -6.49 -12.19 -12.63
N LEU A 131 -7.79 -12.49 -12.64
CA LEU A 131 -8.42 -13.52 -11.83
C LEU A 131 -8.69 -14.76 -12.70
N GLY A 132 -7.85 -15.78 -12.58
CA GLY A 132 -8.11 -17.10 -13.17
C GLY A 132 -8.99 -17.98 -12.26
N GLU A 133 -9.38 -19.16 -12.74
CA GLU A 133 -10.30 -20.07 -12.03
C GLU A 133 -9.81 -20.50 -10.63
N ALA A 134 -8.49 -20.65 -10.44
CA ALA A 134 -7.89 -21.17 -9.21
C ALA A 134 -6.66 -20.37 -8.71
N SER A 135 -6.36 -19.21 -9.33
CA SER A 135 -5.22 -18.36 -8.97
C SER A 135 -5.36 -16.97 -9.55
N ALA A 136 -4.78 -15.96 -8.90
CA ALA A 136 -4.74 -14.60 -9.42
C ALA A 136 -3.32 -14.05 -9.58
N SER A 137 -3.16 -13.10 -10.47
CA SER A 137 -1.93 -12.31 -10.61
C SER A 137 -2.23 -10.82 -10.50
N LEU A 138 -1.27 -10.03 -9.99
CA LEU A 138 -1.38 -8.57 -9.96
C LEU A 138 -0.82 -8.00 -11.26
N VAL A 139 -1.69 -7.43 -12.08
CA VAL A 139 -1.38 -6.78 -13.37
C VAL A 139 -0.74 -5.41 -13.15
N SER A 140 -1.34 -4.60 -12.28
CA SER A 140 -0.81 -3.28 -11.92
C SER A 140 -1.32 -2.83 -10.57
N ALA A 141 -0.53 -2.03 -9.85
CA ALA A 141 -1.03 -1.25 -8.73
C ALA A 141 -0.40 0.15 -8.79
N THR A 142 -1.23 1.18 -8.60
CA THR A 142 -0.83 2.59 -8.75
C THR A 142 -1.40 3.38 -7.57
N PRO A 143 -0.57 3.96 -6.68
CA PRO A 143 -1.07 4.80 -5.60
C PRO A 143 -1.70 6.09 -6.11
N GLY A 144 -2.66 6.62 -5.35
CA GLY A 144 -3.15 7.97 -5.51
C GLY A 144 -2.11 9.02 -5.07
N ALA A 145 -2.30 10.27 -5.49
CA ALA A 145 -1.41 11.36 -5.06
C ALA A 145 -1.41 11.50 -3.52
N GLY A 146 -0.22 11.57 -2.92
CA GLY A 146 -0.05 11.62 -1.45
C GLY A 146 -0.06 10.25 -0.76
N TRP A 147 -0.37 9.16 -1.49
CA TRP A 147 -0.33 7.81 -0.95
C TRP A 147 0.97 7.09 -1.33
N SER A 148 1.49 6.31 -0.39
CA SER A 148 2.52 5.30 -0.62
C SER A 148 1.86 3.95 -0.87
N MET A 149 2.58 3.02 -1.51
CA MET A 149 2.08 1.69 -1.86
C MET A 149 3.08 0.60 -1.48
N GLN A 150 2.56 -0.50 -0.93
CA GLN A 150 3.30 -1.73 -0.69
C GLN A 150 2.54 -2.93 -1.27
N VAL A 151 3.28 -3.93 -1.74
CA VAL A 151 2.72 -5.14 -2.36
C VAL A 151 3.44 -6.36 -1.79
N TRP A 152 2.65 -7.32 -1.30
CA TRP A 152 3.13 -8.63 -0.87
C TRP A 152 2.44 -9.71 -1.70
N LYS A 153 3.21 -10.70 -2.16
CA LYS A 153 2.73 -11.80 -3.01
C LYS A 153 3.19 -13.13 -2.43
N THR A 154 2.31 -14.13 -2.45
CA THR A 154 2.62 -15.53 -2.13
C THR A 154 2.02 -16.45 -3.19
N GLN A 155 2.06 -17.76 -2.94
CA GLN A 155 1.46 -18.79 -3.79
C GLN A 155 -0.07 -18.80 -3.77
N THR A 156 -0.71 -18.24 -2.73
CA THR A 156 -2.17 -18.34 -2.52
C THR A 156 -2.86 -17.01 -2.19
N TRP A 157 -2.12 -15.90 -2.16
CA TRP A 157 -2.67 -14.57 -1.97
C TRP A 157 -1.73 -13.45 -2.46
N ILE A 158 -2.33 -12.29 -2.73
CA ILE A 158 -1.64 -11.03 -3.01
C ILE A 158 -2.31 -9.91 -2.21
N ARG A 159 -1.53 -9.14 -1.46
CA ARG A 159 -2.00 -7.94 -0.74
C ARG A 159 -1.36 -6.71 -1.34
N VAL A 160 -2.18 -5.69 -1.63
CA VAL A 160 -1.76 -4.33 -1.97
C VAL A 160 -2.23 -3.43 -0.85
N GLU A 161 -1.31 -2.71 -0.19
CA GLU A 161 -1.65 -1.71 0.82
C GLU A 161 -1.26 -0.33 0.32
N PHE A 162 -2.18 0.61 0.46
CA PHE A 162 -1.98 2.03 0.23
C PHE A 162 -2.01 2.76 1.56
N ALA A 163 -1.04 3.65 1.79
CA ALA A 163 -0.87 4.36 3.06
C ALA A 163 -0.63 5.86 2.88
N SER A 164 -1.43 6.70 3.55
CA SER A 164 -1.30 8.15 3.59
C SER A 164 -1.46 8.64 5.03
N GLY A 165 -0.37 9.10 5.67
CA GLY A 165 -0.42 9.56 7.05
C GLY A 165 -0.93 8.48 8.02
N ALA A 166 -2.10 8.70 8.62
CA ALA A 166 -2.79 7.72 9.46
C ALA A 166 -3.67 6.74 8.65
N ASP A 167 -4.20 7.13 7.49
CA ASP A 167 -5.15 6.33 6.72
C ASP A 167 -4.49 5.14 6.02
N ARG A 168 -5.12 3.97 6.08
CA ARG A 168 -4.70 2.75 5.35
C ARG A 168 -5.84 2.19 4.51
N VAL A 169 -5.50 1.67 3.34
CA VAL A 169 -6.38 0.88 2.48
C VAL A 169 -5.66 -0.40 2.09
N SER A 170 -6.31 -1.54 2.25
CA SER A 170 -5.78 -2.86 1.91
C SER A 170 -6.69 -3.54 0.90
N VAL A 171 -6.19 -3.80 -0.30
CA VAL A 171 -6.83 -4.66 -1.31
C VAL A 171 -6.17 -6.02 -1.26
N PHE A 172 -6.89 -7.04 -0.82
CA PHE A 172 -6.36 -8.37 -0.53
C PHE A 172 -7.05 -9.43 -1.41
N CYS A 173 -6.31 -9.97 -2.37
CA CYS A 173 -6.74 -11.07 -3.23
C CYS A 173 -6.29 -12.40 -2.62
N THR A 174 -7.19 -13.37 -2.46
CA THR A 174 -6.89 -14.69 -1.86
C THR A 174 -7.57 -15.83 -2.62
N TRP A 175 -6.91 -16.99 -2.70
CA TRP A 175 -7.43 -18.18 -3.41
C TRP A 175 -7.02 -19.51 -2.76
N HIS A 176 -6.75 -19.52 -1.44
CA HIS A 176 -6.37 -20.74 -0.72
C HIS A 176 -7.54 -21.73 -0.51
N ASP A 177 -8.78 -21.22 -0.43
CA ASP A 177 -9.98 -22.03 -0.16
C ASP A 177 -10.87 -22.25 -1.40
N GLY A 178 -10.46 -21.78 -2.58
CA GLY A 178 -11.31 -21.76 -3.78
C GLY A 178 -10.91 -20.67 -4.78
N PRO A 179 -11.82 -20.26 -5.68
CA PRO A 179 -11.55 -19.22 -6.67
C PRO A 179 -11.08 -17.90 -6.04
N PRO A 180 -10.28 -17.09 -6.76
CA PRO A 180 -9.82 -15.80 -6.28
C PRO A 180 -10.94 -14.87 -5.83
N ARG A 181 -10.90 -14.47 -4.56
CA ARG A 181 -11.75 -13.43 -3.97
C ARG A 181 -10.91 -12.20 -3.65
N VAL A 182 -11.47 -11.01 -3.82
CA VAL A 182 -10.82 -9.74 -3.47
C VAL A 182 -11.60 -9.04 -2.37
N GLU A 183 -10.91 -8.74 -1.28
CA GLU A 183 -11.44 -8.08 -0.09
C GLU A 183 -10.78 -6.69 0.06
N ILE A 184 -11.58 -5.64 0.27
CA ILE A 184 -11.08 -4.27 0.44
C ILE A 184 -11.40 -3.79 1.86
N GLY A 185 -10.35 -3.53 2.64
CA GLY A 185 -10.45 -3.01 4.00
C GLY A 185 -9.80 -1.63 4.15
N THR A 186 -10.31 -0.82 5.07
CA THR A 186 -9.73 0.47 5.46
C THR A 186 -9.58 0.54 6.98
N TYR A 187 -8.47 1.07 7.48
CA TYR A 187 -8.16 1.20 8.91
C TYR A 187 -7.20 2.38 9.19
#